data_AF-J0KLU8-F1
#
_entry.id   AF-J0KLU8-F1
#
_cell.length_a   1.000
_cell.length_b   1.000
_cell.length_c   1.000
_cell.angle_alpha   90.00
_cell.angle_beta   90.00
_cell.angle_gamma   90.00
#
_symmetry.space_group_name_H-M   'P 1'
#
loop_
_entity.id
_entity.type
_entity.pdbx_description
1 polymer ?
#
loop_
_entity_poly.entity_id
_entity_poly.type
_entity_poly.pdbx_seq_one_letter_code
_entity_poly.pdbx_strand_id
1 'polypeptide(L)'
;MPPDPQRDKNWKLLYRQAVQRARAPIPNQAAIIGELLPGQPQRDRLGQPALQPEQRLQVLFICSRNQWRSPTAEKVWRNHPQLSVRSAGTSPNARHPVSERDLQWAQAIFVMEEKHKSRLLAEFGSVLAHKPIHVLDIPDEYQYMDPDLVAELERSVGAILGIDGDTTP
;
A
#
# COMPACT_ATOMS: atom_id res chain seq x y z
N MET A 1 -14.72 -4.57 -38.92
CA MET A 1 -15.35 -4.10 -37.67
C MET A 1 -14.26 -3.93 -36.62
N PRO A 2 -14.02 -2.72 -36.10
CA PRO A 2 -13.11 -2.50 -34.98
C PRO A 2 -13.78 -2.94 -33.66
N PRO A 3 -13.04 -3.48 -32.68
CA PRO A 3 -13.58 -3.78 -31.36
C PRO A 3 -13.79 -2.53 -30.51
N ASP A 4 -14.90 -2.56 -29.77
CA ASP A 4 -15.56 -1.50 -28.97
C ASP A 4 -14.76 -1.10 -27.69
N PRO A 5 -14.56 0.22 -27.41
CA PRO A 5 -13.73 0.76 -26.33
C PRO A 5 -14.39 0.84 -24.93
N GLN A 6 -15.36 -0.03 -24.61
CA GLN A 6 -16.18 0.12 -23.38
C GLN A 6 -15.81 -0.79 -22.19
N ARG A 7 -14.67 -1.51 -22.23
CA ARG A 7 -14.30 -2.49 -21.18
C ARG A 7 -13.40 -1.99 -20.04
N ASP A 8 -12.89 -0.76 -20.10
CA ASP A 8 -11.87 -0.26 -19.14
C ASP A 8 -12.39 0.60 -17.97
N LYS A 9 -13.69 0.88 -17.89
CA LYS A 9 -14.22 1.88 -16.93
C LYS A 9 -14.85 1.30 -15.66
N ASN A 10 -14.90 -0.03 -15.49
CA ASN A 10 -15.71 -0.64 -14.42
C ASN A 10 -14.95 -0.94 -13.10
N TRP A 11 -13.61 -0.97 -13.10
CA TRP A 11 -12.87 -1.28 -11.86
C TRP A 11 -12.84 -0.10 -10.88
N LYS A 12 -12.84 1.14 -11.39
CA LYS A 12 -12.92 2.37 -10.56
C LYS A 12 -14.26 2.48 -9.82
N LEU A 13 -15.33 1.92 -10.38
CA LEU A 13 -16.65 1.89 -9.75
C LEU A 13 -16.76 0.77 -8.69
N LEU A 14 -16.13 -0.37 -8.92
CA LEU A 14 -16.04 -1.46 -7.94
C LEU A 14 -15.25 -1.04 -6.69
N TYR A 15 -14.18 -0.26 -6.85
CA TYR A 15 -13.44 0.32 -5.72
C TYR A 15 -14.33 1.29 -4.91
N ARG A 16 -15.12 2.14 -5.59
CA ARG A 16 -16.02 3.11 -4.92
C ARG A 16 -17.23 2.43 -4.24
N GLN A 17 -17.73 1.31 -4.77
CA GLN A 17 -18.84 0.55 -4.17
C GLN A 17 -18.40 -0.41 -3.05
N ALA A 18 -17.18 -0.97 -3.12
CA ALA A 18 -16.62 -1.77 -2.03
C ALA A 18 -16.40 -0.92 -0.78
N VAL A 19 -15.96 0.33 -0.95
CA VAL A 19 -15.80 1.30 0.15
C VAL A 19 -17.15 1.75 0.73
N GLN A 20 -18.24 1.75 -0.06
CA GLN A 20 -19.58 2.07 0.43
C GLN A 20 -20.30 0.90 1.10
N ARG A 21 -19.96 -0.36 0.78
CA ARG A 21 -20.56 -1.55 1.41
C ARG A 21 -19.93 -1.97 2.74
N ALA A 22 -18.80 -1.37 3.13
CA ALA A 22 -18.17 -1.59 4.43
C ALA A 22 -18.66 -0.63 5.53
N ARG A 23 -19.77 0.10 5.32
CA ARG A 23 -20.53 0.74 6.40
C ARG A 23 -21.45 -0.27 7.08
N ALA A 24 -20.88 -1.30 7.69
CA ALA A 24 -21.55 -2.03 8.75
C ALA A 24 -20.99 -1.49 10.08
N PRO A 25 -21.83 -1.15 11.07
CA PRO A 25 -21.32 -0.85 12.40
C PRO A 25 -20.60 -2.11 12.90
N ILE A 26 -19.33 -1.94 13.25
CA ILE A 26 -18.55 -2.96 13.94
C ILE A 26 -19.35 -3.33 15.20
N PRO A 27 -19.70 -4.60 15.45
CA PRO A 27 -20.41 -4.97 16.66
C PRO A 27 -19.51 -4.69 17.86
N ASN A 28 -19.90 -3.69 18.64
CA ASN A 28 -19.27 -3.35 19.90
C ASN A 28 -19.57 -4.46 20.92
N GLN A 29 -18.67 -5.44 21.04
CA GLN A 29 -18.64 -6.34 22.20
C GLN A 29 -17.74 -5.72 23.26
N ALA A 30 -18.26 -4.70 23.95
CA ALA A 30 -17.92 -4.36 25.34
C ALA A 30 -18.70 -3.12 25.78
N ALA A 31 -19.98 -3.31 26.09
CA ALA A 31 -20.50 -2.64 27.27
C ALA A 31 -20.31 -3.64 28.42
N ILE A 32 -19.74 -3.19 29.55
CA ILE A 32 -20.00 -3.58 30.95
C ILE A 32 -18.73 -3.28 31.80
N ILE A 33 -18.95 -2.51 32.87
CA ILE A 33 -18.08 -2.13 34.00
C ILE A 33 -17.11 -0.97 33.77
N GLY A 34 -17.38 0.14 34.46
CA GLY A 34 -16.48 1.28 34.55
C GLY A 34 -15.32 1.00 35.48
N GLU A 35 -14.14 1.47 35.07
CA GLU A 35 -13.04 1.85 35.96
C GLU A 35 -11.99 2.63 35.14
N LEU A 36 -11.42 3.65 35.79
CA LEU A 36 -10.25 4.44 35.38
C LEU A 36 -9.17 3.60 34.65
N LEU A 37 -8.46 4.15 33.64
CA LEU A 37 -7.00 4.00 33.37
C LEU A 37 -6.56 4.77 32.08
N PRO A 38 -5.25 5.03 31.87
CA PRO A 38 -4.72 6.34 31.52
C PRO A 38 -4.10 6.40 30.11
N GLY A 39 -3.82 7.60 29.64
CA GLY A 39 -3.09 7.84 28.39
C GLY A 39 -3.93 8.58 27.38
N GLN A 40 -3.99 9.91 27.51
CA GLN A 40 -4.60 10.77 26.51
C GLN A 40 -3.86 10.56 25.16
N PRO A 41 -4.57 10.27 24.06
CA PRO A 41 -3.93 10.07 22.76
C PRO A 41 -3.17 11.35 22.35
N GLN A 42 -1.93 11.17 21.88
CA GLN A 42 -1.08 12.25 21.40
C GLN A 42 -1.82 13.02 20.30
N ARG A 43 -2.16 14.28 20.59
CA ARG A 43 -2.82 15.20 19.65
C ARG A 43 -1.77 15.81 18.71
N ASP A 44 -2.08 15.90 17.42
CA ASP A 44 -1.24 16.65 16.48
C ASP A 44 -1.37 18.17 16.70
N ARG A 45 -0.62 18.96 15.91
CA ARG A 45 -0.65 20.45 16.00
C ARG A 45 -2.03 21.05 15.70
N LEU A 46 -2.95 20.29 15.11
CA LEU A 46 -4.31 20.71 14.75
C LEU A 46 -5.37 20.16 15.72
N GLY A 47 -4.97 19.45 16.78
CA GLY A 47 -5.89 18.88 17.76
C GLY A 47 -6.69 17.67 17.26
N GLN A 48 -6.32 17.08 16.12
CA GLN A 48 -6.94 15.87 15.62
C GLN A 48 -6.34 14.64 16.31
N PRO A 49 -7.15 13.60 16.60
CA PRO A 49 -6.60 12.35 17.10
C PRO A 49 -5.67 11.78 16.01
N ALA A 50 -4.39 11.59 16.34
CA ALA A 50 -3.50 10.85 15.47
C ALA A 50 -4.15 9.50 15.16
N LEU A 51 -4.28 9.15 13.87
CA LEU A 51 -4.87 7.87 13.48
C LEU A 51 -4.13 6.75 14.20
N GLN A 52 -4.90 5.89 14.86
CA GLN A 52 -4.36 4.70 15.52
C GLN A 52 -3.61 3.85 14.49
N PRO A 53 -2.51 3.16 14.84
CA PRO A 53 -1.74 2.35 13.91
C PRO A 53 -2.58 1.33 13.14
N GLU A 54 -3.60 0.75 13.78
CA GLU A 54 -4.57 -0.16 13.15
C GLU A 54 -5.46 0.47 12.06
N GLN A 55 -5.54 1.79 11.98
CA GLN A 55 -6.33 2.52 10.98
C GLN A 55 -5.51 2.93 9.74
N ARG A 56 -4.21 2.64 9.73
CA ARG A 56 -3.34 2.96 8.58
C ARG A 56 -3.43 1.88 7.51
N LEU A 57 -3.45 2.30 6.26
CA LEU A 57 -3.41 1.37 5.14
C LEU A 57 -2.05 0.69 5.09
N GLN A 58 -2.05 -0.64 5.13
CA GLN A 58 -0.83 -1.45 5.14
C GLN A 58 -0.39 -1.73 3.70
N VAL A 59 0.70 -1.10 3.29
CA VAL A 59 1.21 -1.11 1.92
C VAL A 59 2.55 -1.81 1.86
N LEU A 60 2.72 -2.75 0.93
CA LEU A 60 3.96 -3.48 0.72
C LEU A 60 4.55 -3.21 -0.65
N PHE A 61 5.78 -2.70 -0.69
CA PHE A 61 6.53 -2.46 -1.91
C PHE A 61 7.50 -3.60 -2.21
N ILE A 62 7.48 -4.12 -3.43
CA ILE A 62 8.27 -5.29 -3.81
C ILE A 62 9.10 -5.00 -5.07
N CYS A 63 10.40 -5.27 -4.97
CA CYS A 63 11.32 -5.28 -6.11
C CYS A 63 12.10 -6.61 -6.17
N SER A 64 13.22 -6.65 -6.90
CA SER A 64 14.05 -7.85 -7.01
C SER A 64 14.83 -8.12 -5.71
N ARG A 65 15.77 -7.24 -5.35
CA ARG A 65 16.75 -7.45 -4.27
C ARG A 65 16.45 -6.70 -2.97
N ASN A 66 15.42 -5.86 -2.94
CA ASN A 66 15.13 -4.97 -1.81
C ASN A 66 16.35 -4.06 -1.44
N GLN A 67 16.95 -3.42 -2.45
CA GLN A 67 18.13 -2.56 -2.26
C GLN A 67 17.87 -1.11 -2.66
N TRP A 68 17.20 -0.85 -3.78
CA TRP A 68 17.02 0.51 -4.32
C TRP A 68 15.56 0.94 -4.34
N ARG A 69 14.79 0.44 -5.32
CA ARG A 69 13.42 0.89 -5.59
C ARG A 69 12.45 0.67 -4.41
N SER A 70 12.34 -0.56 -3.90
CA SER A 70 11.39 -0.83 -2.80
C SER A 70 11.78 -0.19 -1.46
N PRO A 71 13.08 -0.14 -1.05
CA PRO A 71 13.48 0.64 0.12
C PRO A 71 13.29 2.15 -0.04
N THR A 72 13.42 2.69 -1.26
CA THR A 72 13.15 4.11 -1.54
C THR A 72 11.66 4.41 -1.34
N ALA A 73 10.78 3.59 -1.91
CA ALA A 73 9.33 3.72 -1.72
C ALA A 73 8.94 3.66 -0.23
N GLU A 74 9.50 2.71 0.52
CA GLU A 74 9.28 2.66 1.97
C GLU A 74 9.73 3.96 2.66
N LYS A 75 10.91 4.48 2.31
CA LYS A 75 11.44 5.71 2.94
C LYS A 75 10.65 6.96 2.57
N VAL A 76 10.13 7.05 1.36
CA VAL A 76 9.26 8.15 0.92
C VAL A 76 7.94 8.13 1.71
N TRP A 77 7.30 6.96 1.79
CA TRP A 77 5.93 6.86 2.33
C TRP A 77 5.85 6.58 3.84
N ARG A 78 6.97 6.26 4.53
CA ARG A 78 6.96 5.94 5.99
C ARG A 78 6.44 7.04 6.90
N ASN A 79 6.53 8.29 6.46
CA ASN A 79 6.12 9.44 7.25
C ASN A 79 4.66 9.84 6.98
N HIS A 80 3.97 9.17 6.06
CA HIS A 80 2.60 9.52 5.71
C HIS A 80 1.64 9.09 6.82
N PRO A 81 0.79 9.99 7.36
CA PRO A 81 -0.01 9.73 8.57
C PRO A 81 -1.05 8.62 8.39
N GLN A 82 -1.47 8.37 7.14
CA GLN A 82 -2.51 7.39 6.79
C GLN A 82 -1.95 6.05 6.33
N LEU A 83 -0.63 5.92 6.14
CA LEU A 83 -0.02 4.72 5.60
C LEU A 83 0.90 4.05 6.61
N SER A 84 0.90 2.72 6.59
CA SER A 84 1.97 1.92 7.17
C SER A 84 2.62 1.18 6.01
N VAL A 85 3.90 1.44 5.77
CA VAL A 85 4.60 0.90 4.61
C VAL A 85 5.70 -0.07 5.02
N ARG A 86 5.91 -1.09 4.19
CA ARG A 86 7.02 -2.03 4.27
C ARG A 86 7.56 -2.31 2.88
N SER A 87 8.79 -2.81 2.81
CA SER A 87 9.40 -3.25 1.57
C SER A 87 9.97 -4.66 1.66
N ALA A 88 9.92 -5.39 0.55
CA ALA A 88 10.48 -6.72 0.41
C ALA A 88 11.06 -6.93 -1.00
N GLY A 89 11.70 -8.08 -1.22
CA GLY A 89 12.24 -8.50 -2.50
C GLY A 89 11.81 -9.92 -2.89
N THR A 90 11.61 -10.15 -4.19
CA THR A 90 11.25 -11.49 -4.72
C THR A 90 12.46 -12.39 -4.93
N SER A 91 13.69 -11.88 -4.80
CA SER A 91 14.89 -12.69 -4.93
C SER A 91 15.20 -13.41 -3.61
N PRO A 92 15.67 -14.67 -3.64
CA PRO A 92 16.17 -15.32 -2.43
C PRO A 92 17.39 -14.59 -1.84
N ASN A 93 18.11 -13.81 -2.66
CA ASN A 93 19.23 -12.96 -2.24
C ASN A 93 18.79 -11.53 -1.88
N ALA A 94 17.48 -11.29 -1.71
CA ALA A 94 17.00 -10.00 -1.28
C ALA A 94 17.43 -9.73 0.17
N ARG A 95 17.67 -8.46 0.51
CA ARG A 95 17.98 -8.06 1.88
C ARG A 95 16.87 -8.45 2.86
N HIS A 96 15.62 -8.26 2.44
CA HIS A 96 14.42 -8.78 3.09
C HIS A 96 13.61 -9.56 2.05
N PRO A 97 13.75 -10.90 1.98
CA PRO A 97 12.96 -11.71 1.06
C PRO A 97 11.49 -11.66 1.46
N VAL A 98 10.62 -11.61 0.47
CA VAL A 98 9.17 -11.60 0.71
C VAL A 98 8.74 -12.89 1.40
N SER A 99 7.95 -12.74 2.46
CA SER A 99 7.42 -13.86 3.23
C SER A 99 5.89 -13.85 3.23
N GLU A 100 5.27 -14.99 3.52
CA GLU A 100 3.81 -15.07 3.66
C GLU A 100 3.27 -14.09 4.71
N ARG A 101 4.03 -13.84 5.79
CA ARG A 101 3.66 -12.89 6.83
C ARG A 101 3.57 -11.46 6.30
N ASP A 102 4.48 -11.09 5.41
CA ASP A 102 4.47 -9.76 4.78
C ASP A 102 3.25 -9.61 3.86
N LEU A 103 2.94 -10.65 3.08
CA LEU A 103 1.79 -10.68 2.19
C LEU A 103 0.47 -10.66 2.96
N GLN A 104 0.38 -11.39 4.07
CA GLN A 104 -0.79 -11.41 4.94
C GLN A 104 -1.03 -10.03 5.58
N TRP A 105 0.04 -9.39 6.07
CA TRP A 105 0.01 -8.03 6.61
C TRP A 105 -0.42 -7.00 5.54
N ALA A 106 0.10 -7.11 4.31
CA ALA A 106 -0.21 -6.15 3.26
C ALA A 106 -1.70 -6.15 2.85
N GLN A 107 -2.33 -4.98 2.90
CA GLN A 107 -3.65 -4.74 2.30
C GLN A 107 -3.53 -4.37 0.82
N ALA A 108 -2.50 -3.62 0.45
CA ALA A 108 -2.16 -3.28 -0.93
C ALA A 108 -0.71 -3.64 -1.22
N ILE A 109 -0.47 -4.25 -2.38
CA ILE A 109 0.87 -4.69 -2.80
C ILE A 109 1.25 -3.94 -4.07
N PHE A 110 2.42 -3.30 -4.05
CA PHE A 110 3.00 -2.60 -5.18
C PHE A 110 4.25 -3.31 -5.64
N VAL A 111 4.29 -3.67 -6.91
CA VAL A 111 5.45 -4.31 -7.53
C VAL A 111 6.05 -3.37 -8.56
N MET A 112 7.38 -3.33 -8.64
CA MET A 112 8.05 -2.40 -9.57
C MET A 112 7.84 -2.76 -11.04
N GLU A 113 7.73 -4.04 -11.36
CA GLU A 113 7.69 -4.53 -12.74
C GLU A 113 6.81 -5.79 -12.80
N GLU A 114 6.20 -6.09 -13.96
CA GLU A 114 5.33 -7.27 -14.13
C GLU A 114 6.07 -8.58 -13.81
N LYS A 115 7.37 -8.66 -14.10
CA LYS A 115 8.20 -9.83 -13.77
C LYS A 115 8.19 -10.18 -12.28
N HIS A 116 8.10 -9.18 -11.40
CA HIS A 116 8.02 -9.39 -9.96
C HIS A 116 6.64 -9.94 -9.58
N LYS A 117 5.57 -9.45 -10.21
CA LYS A 117 4.21 -9.97 -10.04
C LYS A 117 4.11 -11.44 -10.43
N SER A 118 4.66 -11.82 -11.59
CA SER A 118 4.63 -13.21 -12.05
C SER A 118 5.35 -14.14 -11.07
N ARG A 119 6.51 -13.71 -10.52
CA ARG A 119 7.23 -14.47 -9.48
C ARG A 119 6.42 -14.61 -8.19
N LEU A 120 5.83 -13.52 -7.72
CA LEU A 120 4.97 -13.52 -6.54
C LEU A 120 3.78 -14.46 -6.68
N LEU A 121 3.10 -14.44 -7.84
CA LEU A 121 1.95 -15.32 -8.10
C LEU A 121 2.37 -16.79 -8.22
N ALA A 122 3.55 -17.08 -8.76
CA ALA A 122 4.07 -18.44 -8.86
C ALA A 122 4.40 -19.03 -7.48
N GLU A 123 4.95 -18.22 -6.57
CA GLU A 123 5.39 -18.69 -5.24
C GLU A 123 4.29 -18.58 -4.18
N PHE A 124 3.48 -17.52 -4.21
CA PHE A 124 2.49 -17.19 -3.18
C PHE A 124 1.06 -17.03 -3.71
N GLY A 125 0.75 -17.60 -4.88
CA GLY A 125 -0.55 -17.45 -5.55
C GLY A 125 -1.77 -17.70 -4.64
N SER A 126 -1.68 -18.69 -3.75
CA SER A 126 -2.74 -19.01 -2.78
C SER A 126 -3.01 -17.86 -1.79
N VAL A 127 -1.97 -17.17 -1.32
CA VAL A 127 -2.08 -16.05 -0.38
C VAL A 127 -2.55 -14.76 -1.09
N LEU A 128 -2.21 -14.65 -2.38
CA LEU A 128 -2.45 -13.47 -3.20
C LEU A 128 -3.78 -13.48 -3.96
N ALA A 129 -4.52 -14.60 -3.97
CA ALA A 129 -5.73 -14.80 -4.78
C ALA A 129 -6.80 -13.71 -4.62
N HIS A 130 -6.84 -13.02 -3.46
CA HIS A 130 -7.82 -11.99 -3.16
C HIS A 130 -7.20 -10.62 -2.84
N LYS A 131 -5.89 -10.45 -3.05
CA LYS A 131 -5.16 -9.21 -2.72
C LYS A 131 -4.89 -8.39 -3.97
N PRO A 132 -5.11 -7.07 -3.95
CA PRO A 132 -4.80 -6.20 -5.07
C PRO A 132 -3.29 -6.04 -5.22
N ILE A 133 -2.78 -6.38 -6.40
CA ILE A 133 -1.39 -6.17 -6.80
C ILE A 133 -1.35 -5.09 -7.88
N HIS A 134 -0.64 -4.01 -7.60
CA HIS A 134 -0.45 -2.87 -8.49
C HIS A 134 0.96 -2.87 -9.06
N VAL A 135 1.07 -2.84 -10.39
CA VAL A 135 2.36 -2.77 -11.07
C VAL A 135 2.67 -1.30 -11.37
N LEU A 136 3.79 -0.82 -10.86
CA LEU A 136 4.24 0.57 -11.03
C LEU A 136 4.97 0.80 -12.36
N ASP A 137 5.46 -0.27 -12.99
CA ASP A 137 6.24 -0.25 -14.24
C ASP A 137 7.47 0.67 -14.19
N ILE A 138 8.18 0.65 -13.05
CA ILE A 138 9.38 1.44 -12.81
C ILE A 138 10.62 0.59 -13.15
N PRO A 139 11.42 0.98 -14.17
CA PRO A 139 12.59 0.23 -14.59
C PRO A 139 13.67 0.12 -13.51
N ASP A 140 14.55 -0.88 -13.62
CA ASP A 140 15.64 -1.15 -12.65
C ASP A 140 16.92 -0.35 -12.93
N GLU A 141 16.78 0.89 -13.39
CA GLU A 141 17.91 1.78 -13.72
C GLU A 141 18.21 2.81 -12.62
N TYR A 142 17.32 2.93 -11.64
CA TYR A 142 17.44 3.92 -10.58
C TYR A 142 18.25 3.42 -9.38
N GLN A 143 19.02 4.33 -8.80
CA GLN A 143 19.73 4.10 -7.55
C GLN A 143 18.86 4.39 -6.32
N TYR A 144 19.34 4.02 -5.14
CA TYR A 144 18.65 4.30 -3.88
C TYR A 144 18.52 5.82 -3.67
N MET A 145 17.30 6.29 -3.36
CA MET A 145 16.97 7.71 -3.16
C MET A 145 17.27 8.62 -4.37
N ASP A 146 17.31 8.06 -5.57
CA ASP A 146 17.39 8.83 -6.80
C ASP A 146 16.17 9.78 -6.91
N PRO A 147 16.36 11.08 -7.22
CA PRO A 147 15.26 12.04 -7.29
C PRO A 147 14.21 11.68 -8.34
N ASP A 148 14.60 11.11 -9.49
CA ASP A 148 13.66 10.73 -10.55
C ASP A 148 12.81 9.54 -10.11
N LEU A 149 13.42 8.59 -9.40
CA LEU A 149 12.72 7.47 -8.77
C LEU A 149 11.72 7.94 -7.72
N VAL A 150 12.10 8.90 -6.88
CA VAL A 150 11.22 9.45 -5.84
C VAL A 150 10.01 10.11 -6.49
N ALA A 151 10.21 10.96 -7.49
CA ALA A 151 9.13 11.62 -8.21
C ALA A 151 8.18 10.61 -8.88
N GLU A 152 8.72 9.57 -9.50
CA GLU A 152 7.93 8.52 -10.15
C GLU A 152 7.10 7.72 -9.13
N LEU A 153 7.70 7.39 -7.99
CA LEU A 153 7.01 6.70 -6.88
C LEU A 153 5.90 7.57 -6.28
N GLU A 154 6.16 8.85 -6.04
CA GLU A 154 5.16 9.77 -5.50
C GLU A 154 3.98 9.93 -6.45
N ARG A 155 4.26 10.16 -7.74
CA ARG A 155 3.25 10.27 -8.79
C ARG A 155 2.40 9.00 -8.91
N SER A 156 3.04 7.85 -9.05
CA SER A 156 2.34 6.59 -9.32
C SER A 156 1.58 6.08 -8.10
N VAL A 157 2.21 6.10 -6.92
CA VAL A 157 1.57 5.64 -5.68
C VAL A 157 0.50 6.63 -5.22
N GLY A 158 0.76 7.94 -5.33
CA GLY A 158 -0.22 9.00 -5.03
C GLY A 158 -1.49 8.83 -5.85
N ALA A 159 -1.35 8.68 -7.18
CA ALA A 159 -2.47 8.47 -8.09
C ALA A 159 -3.26 7.18 -7.82
N ILE A 160 -2.59 6.10 -7.39
CA ILE A 160 -3.26 4.82 -7.09
C ILE A 160 -4.00 4.88 -5.75
N LEU A 161 -3.40 5.51 -4.74
CA LEU A 161 -3.96 5.60 -3.39
C LEU A 161 -4.91 6.80 -3.23
N GLY A 162 -4.96 7.73 -4.18
CA GLY A 162 -5.79 8.94 -4.12
C GLY A 162 -5.35 9.91 -3.01
N ILE A 163 -4.10 9.81 -2.60
CA ILE A 163 -3.42 10.72 -1.66
C ILE A 163 -2.58 11.69 -2.48
N ASP A 164 -3.25 12.34 -3.43
CA ASP A 164 -2.67 13.49 -4.09
C ASP A 164 -2.65 14.60 -3.03
N GLY A 165 -1.46 14.86 -2.48
CA GLY A 165 -1.22 16.11 -1.79
C GLY A 165 -1.53 17.21 -2.79
N ASP A 166 -2.52 18.03 -2.46
CA ASP A 166 -2.88 19.26 -3.14
C ASP A 166 -1.62 20.02 -3.61
N THR A 167 -1.18 19.74 -4.84
CA THR A 167 -0.15 20.48 -5.55
C THR A 167 -0.66 20.63 -6.98
N THR A 168 -1.77 21.34 -7.09
CA THR A 168 -2.05 22.08 -8.32
C THR A 168 -1.26 23.40 -8.21
N PRO A 169 -0.42 23.76 -9.20
CA PRO A 169 0.16 25.10 -9.27
C PRO A 169 -0.89 26.19 -9.52
#